data_AF-A0A183HCC1-F1
#
_entry.id   AF-A0A183HCC1-F1
#
_cell.length_a   1.000
_cell.length_b   1.000
_cell.length_c   1.000
_cell.angle_alpha   90.00
_cell.angle_beta   90.00
_cell.angle_gamma   90.00
#
_symmetry.space_group_name_H-M   'P 1'
#
loop_
_entity.id
_entity.type
_entity.pdbx_description
1 polymer ?
#
loop_
_entity_poly.entity_id
_entity_poly.type
_entity_poly.pdbx_seq_one_letter_code
_entity_poly.pdbx_strand_id
1 'polypeptide(L)'
;MPSSGCTIKERMLYSSCKQPFLQAALSAANLSPDKKIEIDSKELLSSDILIDYTHPAPQMKEKSFAKPPGPSQRGARRVTKAVS
;
A
#
# COMPACT_ATOMS: atom_id res chain seq x y z
N MET A 1 4.01 17.46 -0.87
CA MET A 1 2.55 17.31 -0.78
C MET A 1 1.98 18.45 0.03
N PRO A 2 0.70 18.79 -0.18
CA PRO A 2 -0.06 19.55 0.80
C PRO A 2 0.14 18.94 2.20
N SER A 3 0.73 19.67 3.15
CA SER A 3 1.04 19.19 4.50
C SER A 3 -0.17 19.29 5.44
N SER A 4 -0.08 18.80 6.67
CA SER A 4 -1.18 18.88 7.66
C SER A 4 -1.79 20.26 7.87
N GLY A 5 -1.09 21.35 7.48
CA GLY A 5 -1.57 22.73 7.59
C GLY A 5 -2.29 23.31 6.36
N CYS A 6 -2.37 22.60 5.23
CA CYS A 6 -3.04 23.14 4.04
C CYS A 6 -4.57 23.05 4.14
N THR A 7 -5.24 23.89 3.35
CA THR A 7 -6.70 23.91 3.25
C THR A 7 -7.21 22.74 2.41
N ILE A 8 -8.51 22.42 2.55
CA ILE A 8 -9.17 21.43 1.69
C ILE A 8 -9.05 21.80 0.21
N LYS A 9 -9.17 23.10 -0.11
CA LYS A 9 -9.04 23.60 -1.48
C LYS A 9 -7.67 23.29 -2.06
N GLU A 10 -6.61 23.50 -1.30
CA GLU A 10 -5.23 23.20 -1.74
C GLU A 10 -5.00 21.70 -1.91
N ARG A 11 -5.48 20.86 -0.99
CA ARG A 11 -5.43 19.40 -1.14
C ARG A 11 -6.13 18.95 -2.43
N MET A 12 -7.35 19.43 -2.64
CA MET A 12 -8.15 19.05 -3.80
C MET A 12 -7.53 19.55 -5.11
N LEU A 13 -7.01 20.77 -5.13
CA LEU A 13 -6.36 21.34 -6.29
C LEU A 13 -5.09 20.55 -6.67
N TYR A 14 -4.26 20.21 -5.68
CA TYR A 14 -3.06 19.41 -5.91
C TYR A 14 -3.40 18.05 -6.53
N SER A 15 -4.38 17.34 -5.97
CA SER A 15 -4.84 16.04 -6.51
C SER A 15 -5.42 16.16 -7.91
N SER A 16 -6.22 17.21 -8.17
CA SER A 16 -6.87 17.44 -9.48
C SER A 16 -5.86 17.78 -10.58
N CYS A 17 -4.81 18.54 -10.24
CA CYS A 17 -3.83 19.03 -11.21
C CYS A 17 -2.61 18.11 -11.39
N LYS A 18 -2.36 17.15 -10.48
CA LYS A 18 -1.17 16.29 -10.51
C LYS A 18 -1.00 15.55 -11.84
N GLN A 19 -2.05 14.87 -12.30
CA GLN A 19 -1.97 14.03 -13.49
C GLN A 19 -1.74 14.83 -14.79
N PRO A 20 -2.53 15.88 -15.11
CA PRO A 20 -2.30 16.66 -16.33
C PRO A 20 -0.94 17.37 -16.33
N PHE A 21 -0.49 17.85 -15.17
CA PHE A 21 0.85 18.42 -15.03
C PHE A 21 1.95 17.41 -15.34
N LEU A 22 1.91 16.22 -14.72
CA LEU A 22 2.91 15.18 -14.95
C LEU A 22 2.91 14.72 -16.41
N GLN A 23 1.73 14.57 -17.04
CA GLN A 23 1.65 14.17 -18.44
C GLN A 23 2.36 15.17 -19.35
N ALA A 24 2.11 16.48 -19.18
CA ALA A 24 2.73 17.51 -19.99
C ALA A 24 4.25 17.59 -19.75
N ALA A 25 4.69 17.58 -18.49
CA ALA A 25 6.10 17.69 -18.12
C ALA A 25 6.93 16.49 -18.58
N LEU A 26 6.42 15.27 -18.36
CA LEU A 26 7.12 14.04 -18.75
C LEU A 26 7.21 13.88 -20.26
N SER A 27 6.15 14.26 -20.99
CA SER A 27 6.16 14.27 -22.46
C SER A 27 7.19 15.27 -23.01
N ALA A 28 7.21 16.49 -22.49
CA ALA A 28 8.17 17.52 -22.93
C ALA A 28 9.62 17.14 -22.62
N ALA A 29 9.87 16.42 -21.52
CA ALA A 29 11.20 16.01 -21.09
C ALA A 29 11.63 14.62 -21.60
N ASN A 30 10.77 13.88 -22.31
CA ASN A 30 10.97 12.48 -22.67
C ASN A 30 11.36 11.60 -21.46
N LEU A 31 10.68 11.80 -20.32
CA LEU A 31 10.95 11.07 -19.08
C LEU A 31 9.83 10.05 -18.79
N SER A 32 10.21 8.88 -18.30
CA SER A 32 9.30 7.84 -17.82
C SER A 32 9.67 7.44 -16.39
N PRO A 33 8.99 7.97 -15.35
CA PRO A 33 9.31 7.63 -13.97
C PRO A 33 8.87 6.21 -13.64
N ASP A 34 9.75 5.43 -13.01
CA ASP A 34 9.46 4.04 -12.62
C ASP A 34 8.37 3.95 -11.54
N LYS A 35 8.38 4.89 -10.60
CA LYS A 35 7.38 4.96 -9.52
C LYS A 35 6.96 6.39 -9.23
N LYS A 36 5.69 6.55 -8.86
CA LYS A 36 5.09 7.80 -8.39
C LYS A 36 4.72 7.61 -6.93
N ILE A 37 5.39 8.33 -6.03
CA ILE A 37 5.21 8.20 -4.58
C ILE A 37 4.50 9.45 -4.04
N GLU A 38 3.57 9.25 -3.12
CA GLU A 38 2.91 10.31 -2.35
C GLU A 38 3.30 10.16 -0.88
N ILE A 39 3.65 11.27 -0.24
CA ILE A 39 4.15 11.29 1.14
C ILE A 39 3.52 12.45 1.89
N ASP A 40 3.04 12.20 3.10
CA ASP A 40 2.37 13.24 3.89
C ASP A 40 3.36 14.16 4.61
N SER A 41 4.59 13.69 4.85
CA SER A 41 5.62 14.46 5.56
C SER A 41 7.03 14.20 5.04
N LYS A 42 7.93 15.17 5.26
CA LYS A 42 9.32 15.10 4.80
C LYS A 42 10.16 14.08 5.58
N GLU A 43 9.80 13.79 6.83
CA GLU A 43 10.53 12.83 7.66
C GLU A 43 10.42 11.40 7.10
N LEU A 44 9.42 11.13 6.25
CA LEU A 44 9.24 9.86 5.55
C LEU A 44 10.11 9.74 4.28
N LEU A 45 10.91 10.75 3.95
CA LEU A 45 11.89 10.69 2.87
C LEU A 45 13.26 10.22 3.40
N SER A 46 13.36 8.94 3.75
CA SER A 46 14.65 8.30 4.00
C SER A 46 15.08 7.43 2.81
N SER A 47 16.39 7.17 2.70
CA SER A 47 16.93 6.22 1.72
C SER A 47 16.25 4.86 1.80
N ASP A 48 16.03 4.40 3.03
CA ASP A 48 15.52 3.06 3.32
C ASP A 48 14.07 2.95 2.85
N ILE A 49 13.25 3.96 3.12
CA ILE A 49 11.85 4.01 2.66
C ILE A 49 11.78 4.04 1.12
N LEU A 50 12.66 4.79 0.46
CA LEU A 50 12.70 4.82 -1.01
C LEU A 50 13.07 3.46 -1.60
N ILE A 51 14.03 2.75 -0.98
CA ILE A 51 14.41 1.39 -1.38
C ILE A 51 13.23 0.43 -1.20
N ASP A 52 12.49 0.52 -0.11
CA ASP A 52 11.30 -0.31 0.12
C ASP A 52 10.21 -0.04 -0.95
N TYR A 53 10.03 1.22 -1.34
CA TYR A 53 9.10 1.56 -2.41
C TYR A 53 9.55 1.03 -3.77
N THR A 54 10.85 1.10 -4.11
CA THR A 54 11.35 0.61 -5.41
C THR A 54 11.47 -0.91 -5.46
N HIS A 55 11.82 -1.55 -4.36
CA HIS A 55 12.06 -2.99 -4.22
C HIS A 55 11.17 -3.59 -3.12
N PRO A 56 9.86 -3.75 -3.37
CA PRO A 56 8.94 -4.25 -2.35
C PRO A 56 9.37 -5.64 -1.88
N ALA A 57 9.50 -5.80 -0.56
CA ALA A 57 9.80 -7.09 0.02
C ALA A 57 8.71 -8.12 -0.36
N PRO A 58 9.08 -9.38 -0.63
CA PRO A 58 8.10 -10.42 -0.90
C PRO A 58 7.15 -10.55 0.29
N GLN A 59 5.84 -10.56 0.02
CA GLN A 59 4.85 -10.70 1.08
C GLN A 59 5.07 -12.03 1.82
N MET A 60 5.58 -11.93 3.05
CA MET A 60 5.69 -13.07 3.93
C MET A 60 4.28 -13.54 4.27
N LYS A 61 4.01 -14.84 4.08
CA LYS A 61 2.73 -15.42 4.51
C LYS A 61 2.55 -15.15 6.00
N GLU A 62 1.39 -14.59 6.36
CA GLU A 62 1.06 -14.35 7.76
C GLU A 62 1.24 -15.66 8.55
N LYS A 63 1.98 -15.57 9.65
CA LYS A 63 2.19 -16.71 10.53
C LYS A 63 0.84 -17.02 11.19
N SER A 64 0.12 -18.00 10.66
CA SER A 64 -1.12 -18.46 11.28
C SER A 64 -0.80 -19.08 12.63
N PHE A 65 -1.42 -18.60 13.70
CA PHE A 65 -1.35 -19.26 14.99
C PHE A 65 -1.91 -20.69 14.89
N ALA A 66 -1.24 -21.66 15.51
CA ALA A 66 -1.74 -23.02 15.56
C ALA A 66 -3.06 -23.05 16.34
N LYS A 67 -4.08 -23.72 15.80
CA LYS A 67 -5.33 -23.92 16.55
C LYS A 67 -5.01 -24.70 17.84
N PRO A 68 -5.57 -24.31 18.99
CA PRO A 68 -5.32 -25.02 20.24
C PRO A 68 -5.76 -26.50 20.12
N PRO A 69 -5.15 -27.40 20.93
CA PRO A 69 -5.53 -28.80 20.92
C PRO A 69 -7.03 -28.95 21.24
N GLY A 70 -7.72 -29.76 20.45
CA GLY A 70 -9.13 -30.07 20.69
C GLY A 70 -9.33 -30.97 21.92
N PRO A 71 -10.58 -31.21 22.32
CA PRO A 71 -10.91 -32.11 23.44
C PRO A 71 -10.35 -33.52 23.24
N SER A 72 -9.85 -34.16 24.30
CA SER A 72 -9.13 -35.46 24.23
C SER A 72 -9.97 -36.64 23.75
N GLN A 73 -11.31 -36.55 23.79
CA GLN A 73 -12.23 -37.62 23.39
C GLN A 73 -13.02 -37.30 22.11
N ARG A 74 -12.46 -36.47 21.22
CA ARG A 74 -13.13 -36.14 19.96
C ARG A 74 -12.98 -37.29 18.94
N GLY A 75 -14.10 -37.91 18.55
CA GLY A 75 -14.15 -38.84 17.43
C GLY A 75 -13.79 -38.20 16.08
N ALA A 76 -13.60 -39.02 15.03
CA ALA A 76 -13.21 -38.54 13.70
C ALA A 76 -14.14 -37.44 13.15
N ARG A 77 -13.57 -36.41 12.51
CA ARG A 77 -14.33 -35.31 11.90
C ARG A 77 -15.23 -35.88 10.79
N ARG A 78 -16.54 -35.73 10.96
CA ARG A 78 -17.53 -36.11 9.94
C ARG A 78 -17.63 -35.01 8.88
N VAL A 79 -17.73 -35.41 7.61
CA VAL A 79 -18.07 -34.49 6.51
C VAL A 79 -19.58 -34.24 6.59
N THR A 80 -19.97 -33.01 6.93
CA THR A 80 -21.37 -32.56 6.86
C THR A 80 -21.57 -31.79 5.56
N LYS A 81 -22.74 -31.93 4.93
CA LYS A 81 -23.11 -31.18 3.73
C LYS A 81 -22.83 -29.68 3.99
N ALA A 82 -22.01 -29.06 3.16
CA ALA A 82 -21.80 -27.62 3.22
C ALA A 82 -23.16 -26.95 2.98
N VAL A 83 -23.55 -26.06 3.88
CA VAL A 83 -24.64 -25.12 3.60
C VAL A 83 -24.07 -24.14 2.58
N SER A 84 -24.52 -24.24 1.33
CA SER A 84 -24.33 -23.21 0.30
C SER A 84 -25.10 -21.96 0.67
#